data_AF-A0ABD2XR71-F1
#
_entry.id   AF-A0ABD2XR71-F1
#
_cell.length_a   1.000
_cell.length_b   1.000
_cell.length_c   1.000
_cell.angle_alpha   90.00
_cell.angle_beta   90.00
_cell.angle_gamma   90.00
#
_symmetry.space_group_name_H-M   'P 1'
#
loop_
_entity.id
_entity.type
_entity.pdbx_description
1 polymer ?
#
loop_
_entity_poly.entity_id
_entity_poly.type
_entity_poly.pdbx_seq_one_letter_code
_entity_poly.pdbx_strand_id
1 'polypeptide(L)'
;MKAAAVFAIILLICGAQARGTDVGEAENKNIIQTQLKNLIDYINTKLKTSIKGTEDELEKLNKETEKARQHFLMEMNEYVMYFENLSDGSNSIHERAKKLNVSTLECDSKWAPLKKLFEESTNGIISCYSKQSRLIKSKYNDLIMQFAITKNTIEDNAIQARLCIDQATVFTSLSAAACLAKAEILSDLVYAVGPGKIELRSHASDIEEFKKQLQTCRAGMVDDMRAKSHYMDIQVQECIFDKISKET
;
A
#
# COMPACT_ATOMS: atom_id res chain seq x y z
N MET A 1 -4.83 23.00 -22.98
CA MET A 1 -3.85 22.75 -24.07
C MET A 1 -3.87 21.33 -24.65
N LYS A 2 -4.37 20.29 -23.93
CA LYS A 2 -4.27 18.87 -24.36
C LYS A 2 -5.22 18.44 -25.50
N ALA A 3 -6.42 19.01 -25.59
CA ALA A 3 -7.36 18.71 -26.67
C ALA A 3 -6.97 19.36 -28.02
N ALA A 4 -6.16 20.43 -28.00
CA ALA A 4 -5.87 21.24 -29.18
C ALA A 4 -4.94 20.55 -30.19
N ALA A 5 -4.01 19.70 -29.73
CA ALA A 5 -3.10 18.97 -30.62
C ALA A 5 -3.84 17.87 -31.40
N VAL A 6 -4.68 17.09 -30.72
CA VAL A 6 -5.52 16.05 -31.33
C VAL A 6 -6.55 16.67 -32.29
N PHE A 7 -7.20 17.77 -31.88
CA PHE A 7 -8.13 18.50 -32.76
C PHE A 7 -7.41 19.08 -33.99
N ALA A 8 -6.16 19.54 -33.84
CA ALA A 8 -5.37 20.04 -34.96
C ALA A 8 -4.99 18.93 -35.95
N ILE A 9 -4.66 17.73 -35.47
CA ILE A 9 -4.39 16.55 -36.32
C ILE A 9 -5.66 16.13 -37.08
N ILE A 10 -6.80 16.04 -36.39
CA ILE A 10 -8.09 15.72 -37.04
C ILE A 10 -8.50 16.81 -38.04
N LEU A 11 -8.34 18.09 -37.70
CA LEU A 11 -8.62 19.23 -38.59
C LEU A 11 -7.69 19.26 -39.81
N LEU A 12 -6.42 18.85 -39.67
CA LEU A 12 -5.48 18.76 -40.79
C LEU A 12 -5.80 17.56 -41.70
N ILE A 13 -6.21 16.43 -41.12
CA ILE A 13 -6.67 15.26 -41.87
C ILE A 13 -7.97 15.59 -42.64
N CYS A 14 -8.92 16.26 -42.02
CA CYS A 14 -10.15 16.73 -42.67
C CYS A 14 -9.86 17.87 -43.68
N GLY A 15 -8.88 18.73 -43.41
CA GLY A 15 -8.44 19.80 -44.32
C GLY A 15 -7.76 19.28 -45.58
N ALA A 16 -7.00 18.17 -45.48
CA ALA A 16 -6.43 17.47 -46.62
C ALA A 16 -7.51 16.76 -47.46
N GLN A 17 -8.62 16.31 -46.85
CA GLN A 17 -9.77 15.78 -47.57
C GLN A 17 -10.58 16.86 -48.31
N ALA A 18 -10.69 18.07 -47.74
CA ALA A 18 -11.36 19.20 -48.38
C ALA A 18 -10.55 19.79 -49.55
N ARG A 19 -9.21 19.63 -49.53
CA ARG A 19 -8.29 20.02 -50.61
C ARG A 19 -7.93 18.80 -51.46
N GLY A 20 -8.91 18.28 -52.20
CA GLY A 20 -8.69 17.24 -53.21
C GLY A 20 -7.83 17.66 -54.41
N THR A 21 -7.00 18.71 -54.32
CA THR A 21 -6.30 19.28 -55.47
C THR A 21 -4.96 19.94 -55.07
N ASP A 22 -3.89 19.47 -55.70
CA ASP A 22 -2.65 20.19 -56.07
C ASP A 22 -1.66 20.72 -55.00
N VAL A 23 -1.73 20.30 -53.73
CA VAL A 23 -0.60 20.50 -52.81
C VAL A 23 0.26 19.23 -52.80
N GLY A 24 1.50 19.35 -53.28
CA GLY A 24 2.40 18.25 -53.59
C GLY A 24 2.40 17.12 -52.56
N GLU A 25 2.16 15.90 -53.03
CA GLU A 25 2.11 14.65 -52.26
C GLU A 25 3.27 14.51 -51.24
N ALA A 26 4.45 15.05 -51.58
CA ALA A 26 5.63 15.08 -50.73
C ALA A 26 5.49 15.98 -49.49
N GLU A 27 4.83 17.13 -49.60
CA GLU A 27 4.66 18.10 -48.51
C GLU A 27 3.65 17.58 -47.47
N ASN A 28 2.54 17.01 -47.94
CA ASN A 28 1.57 16.32 -47.09
C ASN A 28 2.18 15.09 -46.37
N LYS A 29 3.04 14.32 -47.06
CA LYS A 29 3.74 13.17 -46.46
C LYS A 29 4.69 13.61 -45.33
N ASN A 30 5.38 14.74 -45.50
CA ASN A 30 6.33 15.26 -44.52
C ASN A 30 5.63 15.82 -43.27
N ILE A 31 4.49 16.50 -43.45
CA ILE A 31 3.64 16.96 -42.34
C ILE A 31 3.11 15.78 -41.53
N ILE A 32 2.59 14.74 -42.20
CA ILE A 32 2.11 13.53 -41.53
C ILE A 32 3.27 12.86 -40.77
N GLN A 33 4.41 12.61 -41.39
CA GLN A 33 5.58 12.02 -40.72
C GLN A 33 6.03 12.81 -39.47
N THR A 34 6.01 14.14 -39.55
CA THR A 34 6.36 15.00 -38.41
C THR A 34 5.34 14.87 -37.27
N GLN A 35 4.04 14.85 -37.58
CA GLN A 35 3.00 14.66 -36.56
C GLN A 35 3.03 13.26 -35.95
N LEU A 36 3.30 12.23 -36.75
CA LEU A 36 3.47 10.87 -36.25
C LEU A 36 4.67 10.76 -35.31
N LYS A 37 5.79 11.40 -35.64
CA LYS A 37 6.96 11.47 -34.78
C LYS A 37 6.67 12.18 -33.46
N ASN A 38 5.97 13.32 -33.48
CA ASN A 38 5.59 14.05 -32.27
C ASN A 38 4.68 13.22 -31.36
N LEU A 39 3.76 12.43 -31.92
CA LEU A 39 2.91 11.49 -31.17
C LEU A 39 3.72 10.41 -30.48
N ILE A 40 4.65 9.79 -31.21
CA ILE A 40 5.55 8.75 -30.67
C ILE A 40 6.38 9.33 -29.53
N ASP A 41 6.94 10.52 -29.72
CA ASP A 41 7.73 11.19 -28.71
C ASP A 41 6.88 11.47 -27.47
N TYR A 42 5.63 11.93 -27.63
CA TYR A 42 4.70 12.11 -26.52
C TYR A 42 4.42 10.81 -25.75
N ILE A 43 4.10 9.72 -26.44
CA ILE A 43 3.83 8.41 -25.84
C ILE A 43 5.08 7.88 -25.11
N ASN A 44 6.23 7.90 -25.78
CA ASN A 44 7.47 7.31 -25.27
C ASN A 44 8.15 8.13 -24.17
N THR A 45 7.99 9.46 -24.18
CA THR A 45 8.62 10.32 -23.17
C THR A 45 7.62 10.69 -22.08
N LYS A 46 6.53 11.37 -22.42
CA LYS A 46 5.66 11.99 -21.41
C LYS A 46 4.76 10.99 -20.70
N LEU A 47 4.09 10.11 -21.45
CA LEU A 47 3.24 9.07 -20.88
C LEU A 47 4.08 8.05 -20.11
N LYS A 48 5.20 7.59 -20.69
CA LYS A 48 6.11 6.65 -20.03
C LYS A 48 6.72 7.21 -18.73
N THR A 49 7.19 8.47 -18.72
CA THR A 49 7.70 9.11 -17.51
C THR A 49 6.59 9.27 -16.46
N SER A 50 5.38 9.65 -16.87
CA SER A 50 4.25 9.76 -15.95
C SER A 50 3.87 8.40 -15.33
N ILE A 51 3.82 7.34 -16.14
CA ILE A 51 3.60 5.96 -15.65
C ILE A 51 4.69 5.57 -14.67
N LYS A 52 5.96 5.86 -14.99
CA LYS A 52 7.07 5.52 -14.12
C LYS A 52 7.01 6.26 -12.78
N GLY A 53 6.66 7.55 -12.80
CA GLY A 53 6.44 8.33 -11.58
C GLY A 53 5.35 7.74 -10.69
N THR A 54 4.20 7.35 -11.27
CA THR A 54 3.14 6.67 -10.53
C THR A 54 3.58 5.31 -9.97
N GLU A 55 4.37 4.54 -10.73
CA GLU A 55 4.94 3.26 -10.27
C GLU A 55 5.86 3.44 -9.05
N ASP A 56 6.75 4.43 -9.10
CA ASP A 56 7.68 4.73 -8.01
C ASP A 56 6.95 5.24 -6.75
N GLU A 57 5.90 6.06 -6.93
CA GLU A 57 5.06 6.52 -5.81
C GLU A 57 4.27 5.38 -5.17
N LEU A 58 3.70 4.46 -5.97
CA LEU A 58 3.08 3.23 -5.45
C LEU A 58 4.10 2.40 -4.66
N GLU A 59 5.28 2.14 -5.22
CA GLU A 59 6.31 1.36 -4.53
C GLU A 59 6.68 1.98 -3.17
N LYS A 60 6.77 3.32 -3.09
CA LYS A 60 7.00 4.03 -1.85
C LYS A 60 5.88 3.83 -0.84
N LEU A 61 4.61 3.97 -1.24
CA LEU A 61 3.45 3.74 -0.38
C LEU A 61 3.39 2.29 0.15
N ASN A 62 3.76 1.32 -0.69
CA ASN A 62 3.86 -0.08 -0.27
C ASN A 62 4.91 -0.27 0.85
N LYS A 63 6.10 0.31 0.66
CA LYS A 63 7.18 0.25 1.65
C LYS A 63 6.79 0.91 2.96
N GLU A 64 6.08 2.04 2.91
CA GLU A 64 5.58 2.72 4.11
C GLU A 64 4.54 1.89 4.86
N THR A 65 3.63 1.24 4.14
CA THR A 65 2.63 0.33 4.71
C THR A 65 3.30 -0.87 5.38
N GLU A 66 4.27 -1.50 4.72
CA GLU A 66 5.01 -2.64 5.29
C GLU A 66 5.85 -2.22 6.49
N LYS A 67 6.47 -1.03 6.46
CA LYS A 67 7.21 -0.49 7.60
C LYS A 67 6.31 -0.26 8.82
N ALA A 68 5.12 0.30 8.61
CA ALA A 68 4.14 0.46 9.69
C ALA A 68 3.72 -0.90 10.29
N ARG A 69 3.53 -1.90 9.43
CA ARG A 69 3.21 -3.28 9.82
C ARG A 69 4.32 -3.90 10.68
N GLN A 70 5.57 -3.83 10.22
CA GLN A 70 6.73 -4.38 10.92
C GLN A 70 6.94 -3.69 12.27
N HIS A 71 6.80 -2.36 12.32
CA HIS A 71 6.94 -1.61 13.57
C HIS A 71 5.91 -2.07 14.60
N PHE A 72 4.65 -2.23 14.20
CA PHE A 72 3.60 -2.74 15.09
C PHE A 72 3.89 -4.16 15.58
N LEU A 73 4.35 -5.06 14.70
CA LEU A 73 4.70 -6.43 15.11
C LEU A 73 5.85 -6.47 16.11
N MET A 74 6.85 -5.61 15.93
CA MET A 74 7.97 -5.47 16.87
C MET A 74 7.49 -5.00 18.24
N GLU A 75 6.66 -3.95 18.30
CA GLU A 75 6.07 -3.46 19.55
C GLU A 75 5.20 -4.52 20.24
N MET A 76 4.46 -5.31 19.47
CA MET A 76 3.68 -6.43 20.00
C MET A 76 4.56 -7.52 20.60
N ASN A 77 5.69 -7.83 19.97
CA ASN A 77 6.64 -8.80 20.50
C ASN A 77 7.27 -8.32 21.81
N GLU A 78 7.64 -7.04 21.89
CA GLU A 78 8.12 -6.42 23.14
C GLU A 78 7.07 -6.51 24.25
N TYR A 79 5.80 -6.31 23.91
CA TYR A 79 4.69 -6.43 24.86
C TYR A 79 4.51 -7.86 25.37
N VAL A 80 4.61 -8.86 24.49
CA VAL A 80 4.52 -10.28 24.88
C VAL A 80 5.69 -10.65 25.80
N MET A 81 6.92 -10.28 25.44
CA MET A 81 8.10 -10.53 26.26
C MET A 81 8.01 -9.85 27.63
N TYR A 82 7.46 -8.64 27.73
CA TYR A 82 7.26 -7.96 29.00
C TYR A 82 6.35 -8.76 29.94
N PHE A 83 5.27 -9.33 29.43
CA PHE A 83 4.35 -10.15 30.23
C PHE A 83 4.98 -11.47 30.66
N GLU A 84 5.71 -12.15 29.76
CA GLU A 84 6.46 -13.36 30.10
C GLU A 84 7.48 -13.08 31.21
N ASN A 85 8.20 -11.97 31.15
CA ASN A 85 9.17 -11.58 32.19
C ASN A 85 8.50 -11.18 33.53
N LEU A 86 7.28 -10.64 33.51
CA LEU A 86 6.54 -10.35 34.75
C LEU A 86 6.12 -11.61 35.48
N SER A 87 5.76 -12.67 34.74
CA SER A 87 5.55 -14.00 35.31
C SER A 87 6.80 -14.50 36.05
N ASP A 88 7.99 -14.08 35.61
CA ASP A 88 9.28 -14.42 36.22
C ASP A 88 9.72 -13.41 37.31
N GLY A 89 9.08 -12.24 37.42
CA GLY A 89 9.49 -11.14 38.31
C GLY A 89 9.49 -11.48 39.81
N SER A 90 8.74 -12.51 40.21
CA SER A 90 8.70 -12.99 41.60
C SER A 90 9.92 -13.85 41.99
N ASN A 91 10.87 -14.09 41.07
CA ASN A 91 12.02 -14.96 41.26
C ASN A 91 12.81 -14.68 42.55
N SER A 92 12.99 -13.42 42.96
CA SER A 92 13.77 -13.10 44.17
C SER A 92 13.07 -13.50 45.48
N ILE A 93 11.74 -13.45 45.52
CA ILE A 93 10.93 -13.84 46.68
C ILE A 93 10.67 -15.35 46.66
N HIS A 94 10.48 -15.94 45.47
CA HIS A 94 10.42 -17.39 45.26
C HIS A 94 11.71 -18.09 45.67
N GLU A 95 12.88 -17.55 45.31
CA GLU A 95 14.16 -18.10 45.75
C GLU A 95 14.31 -18.09 47.27
N ARG A 96 13.80 -17.04 47.93
CA ARG A 96 13.83 -16.93 49.40
C ARG A 96 12.84 -17.90 50.04
N ALA A 97 11.62 -18.02 49.54
CA ALA A 97 10.63 -19.01 49.99
C ALA A 97 11.16 -20.45 49.83
N LYS A 98 11.81 -20.75 48.69
CA LYS A 98 12.45 -22.04 48.43
C LYS A 98 13.57 -22.35 49.42
N LYS A 99 14.39 -21.37 49.81
CA LYS A 99 15.43 -21.54 50.85
C LYS A 99 14.82 -21.86 52.22
N LEU A 100 13.59 -21.44 52.47
CA LEU A 100 12.83 -21.70 53.70
C LEU A 100 11.94 -22.95 53.60
N ASN A 101 12.00 -23.72 52.50
CA ASN A 101 11.09 -24.85 52.22
C ASN A 101 9.59 -24.49 52.19
N VAL A 102 9.25 -23.22 51.99
CA VAL A 102 7.87 -22.74 51.89
C VAL A 102 7.36 -22.94 50.46
N SER A 103 6.20 -23.59 50.30
CA SER A 103 5.57 -23.81 48.99
C SER A 103 4.85 -22.55 48.48
N THR A 104 5.22 -22.07 47.28
CA THR A 104 4.62 -20.88 46.63
C THR A 104 3.46 -21.20 45.69
N LEU A 105 3.17 -22.47 45.44
CA LEU A 105 2.21 -22.95 44.43
C LEU A 105 0.82 -22.30 44.53
N GLU A 106 0.33 -22.08 45.75
CA GLU A 106 -0.97 -21.44 45.99
C GLU A 106 -0.94 -19.94 45.67
N CYS A 107 0.20 -19.27 45.90
CA CYS A 107 0.41 -17.87 45.55
C CYS A 107 0.56 -17.71 44.03
N ASP A 108 1.22 -18.67 43.36
CA ASP A 108 1.38 -18.69 41.91
C ASP A 108 0.04 -18.84 41.18
N SER A 109 -0.93 -19.52 41.80
CA SER A 109 -2.29 -19.63 41.26
C SER A 109 -3.01 -18.28 41.10
N LYS A 110 -2.58 -17.25 41.84
CA LYS A 110 -3.13 -15.88 41.68
C LYS A 110 -2.79 -15.26 40.34
N TRP A 111 -1.74 -15.72 39.63
CA TRP A 111 -1.43 -15.26 38.28
C TRP A 111 -2.42 -15.77 37.22
N ALA A 112 -3.18 -16.84 37.48
CA ALA A 112 -4.03 -17.49 36.47
C ALA A 112 -5.08 -16.56 35.84
N PRO A 113 -5.82 -15.71 36.60
CA PRO A 113 -6.74 -14.73 36.02
C PRO A 113 -6.04 -13.69 35.14
N LEU A 114 -4.82 -13.27 35.50
CA LEU A 114 -4.05 -12.31 34.71
C LEU A 114 -3.56 -12.95 33.40
N LYS A 115 -3.08 -14.21 33.46
CA LYS A 115 -2.69 -14.96 32.27
C LYS A 115 -3.85 -15.10 31.27
N LYS A 116 -5.04 -15.45 31.77
CA LYS A 116 -6.25 -15.52 30.95
C LYS A 116 -6.59 -14.17 30.31
N LEU A 117 -6.55 -13.09 31.09
CA LEU A 117 -6.80 -11.74 30.58
C LEU A 117 -5.77 -11.32 29.52
N PHE A 118 -4.51 -11.70 29.71
CA PHE A 118 -3.44 -11.44 28.76
C PHE A 118 -3.64 -12.20 27.44
N GLU A 119 -4.01 -13.48 27.50
CA GLU A 119 -4.35 -14.28 26.32
C GLU A 119 -5.54 -13.67 25.56
N GLU A 120 -6.62 -13.31 26.27
CA GLU A 120 -7.81 -12.68 25.68
C GLU A 120 -7.47 -11.35 24.99
N SER A 121 -6.69 -10.52 25.65
CA SER A 121 -6.32 -9.21 25.12
C SER A 121 -5.33 -9.32 23.96
N THR A 122 -4.35 -10.22 24.04
CA THR A 122 -3.42 -10.50 22.93
C THR A 122 -4.18 -10.99 21.71
N ASN A 123 -5.13 -11.91 21.89
CA ASN A 123 -6.02 -12.36 20.81
C ASN A 123 -6.87 -11.21 20.24
N GLY A 124 -7.35 -10.31 21.09
CA GLY A 124 -8.06 -9.10 20.68
C GLY A 124 -7.21 -8.18 19.81
N ILE A 125 -5.96 -7.91 20.22
CA ILE A 125 -5.01 -7.09 19.46
C ILE A 125 -4.68 -7.76 18.12
N ILE A 126 -4.37 -9.06 18.12
CA ILE A 126 -4.06 -9.83 16.90
C ILE A 126 -5.24 -9.80 15.93
N SER A 127 -6.47 -9.95 16.44
CA SER A 127 -7.70 -9.87 15.64
C SER A 127 -7.89 -8.48 15.03
N CYS A 128 -7.72 -7.43 15.83
CA CYS A 128 -7.80 -6.03 15.39
C CYS A 128 -6.76 -5.74 14.30
N TYR A 129 -5.50 -6.05 14.56
CA TYR A 129 -4.40 -5.92 13.61
C TYR A 129 -4.68 -6.68 12.30
N SER A 130 -5.13 -7.94 12.40
CA SER A 130 -5.42 -8.77 11.23
C SER A 130 -6.53 -8.17 10.37
N LYS A 131 -7.57 -7.62 10.99
CA LYS A 131 -8.65 -6.93 10.29
C LYS A 131 -8.14 -5.68 9.58
N GLN A 132 -7.41 -4.81 10.28
CA GLN A 132 -6.90 -3.56 9.69
C GLN A 132 -5.90 -3.84 8.56
N SER A 133 -5.01 -4.83 8.75
CA SER A 133 -4.03 -5.24 7.74
C SER A 133 -4.70 -5.79 6.48
N ARG A 134 -5.79 -6.56 6.61
CA ARG A 134 -6.55 -7.04 5.44
C ARG A 134 -7.20 -5.89 4.67
N LEU A 135 -7.79 -4.92 5.37
CA LEU A 135 -8.47 -3.78 4.75
C LEU A 135 -7.49 -2.92 3.94
N ILE A 136 -6.37 -2.52 4.53
CA ILE A 136 -5.38 -1.70 3.82
C ILE A 136 -4.74 -2.46 2.65
N LYS A 137 -4.45 -3.76 2.83
CA LYS A 137 -3.91 -4.61 1.76
C LYS A 137 -4.88 -4.78 0.60
N SER A 138 -6.18 -4.92 0.87
CA SER A 138 -7.20 -5.02 -0.19
C SER A 138 -7.24 -3.74 -1.03
N LYS A 139 -7.36 -2.58 -0.38
CA LYS A 139 -7.33 -1.28 -1.07
C LYS A 139 -6.08 -1.13 -1.93
N TYR A 140 -4.92 -1.51 -1.38
CA TYR A 140 -3.64 -1.40 -2.06
C TYR A 140 -3.50 -2.35 -3.27
N ASN A 141 -3.97 -3.59 -3.14
CA ASN A 141 -3.99 -4.55 -4.24
C ASN A 141 -4.90 -4.09 -5.39
N ASP A 142 -6.07 -3.54 -5.07
CA ASP A 142 -7.01 -3.04 -6.08
C ASP A 142 -6.37 -1.93 -6.92
N LEU A 143 -5.59 -1.05 -6.29
CA LEU A 143 -4.85 0.01 -6.97
C LEU A 143 -3.74 -0.52 -7.85
N ILE A 144 -2.93 -1.46 -7.34
CA ILE A 144 -1.87 -2.09 -8.14
C ILE A 144 -2.48 -2.76 -9.37
N MET A 145 -3.59 -3.48 -9.21
CA MET A 145 -4.26 -4.12 -10.34
C MET A 145 -4.77 -3.10 -11.36
N GLN A 146 -5.45 -2.04 -10.92
CA GLN A 146 -5.93 -0.98 -11.81
C GLN A 146 -4.77 -0.29 -12.54
N PHE A 147 -3.68 -0.01 -11.84
CA PHE A 147 -2.47 0.56 -12.41
C PHE A 147 -1.85 -0.37 -13.45
N ALA A 148 -1.70 -1.66 -13.14
CA ALA A 148 -1.14 -2.65 -14.05
C ALA A 148 -1.98 -2.82 -15.32
N ILE A 149 -3.32 -2.91 -15.19
CA ILE A 149 -4.24 -2.99 -16.33
C ILE A 149 -4.07 -1.76 -17.23
N THR A 150 -3.98 -0.58 -16.63
CA THR A 150 -3.85 0.65 -17.40
C THR A 150 -2.50 0.75 -18.10
N LYS A 151 -1.41 0.44 -17.39
CA LYS A 151 -0.05 0.40 -17.95
C LYS A 151 0.00 -0.50 -19.17
N ASN A 152 -0.49 -1.74 -19.04
CA ASN A 152 -0.54 -2.70 -20.14
C ASN A 152 -1.37 -2.17 -21.32
N THR A 153 -2.53 -1.58 -21.06
CA THR A 153 -3.38 -1.01 -22.12
C THR A 153 -2.68 0.13 -22.87
N ILE A 154 -1.97 1.01 -22.17
CA ILE A 154 -1.19 2.09 -22.79
C ILE A 154 -0.03 1.52 -23.62
N GLU A 155 0.65 0.49 -23.10
CA GLU A 155 1.73 -0.20 -23.82
C GLU A 155 1.20 -0.88 -25.10
N ASP A 156 0.05 -1.54 -25.04
CA ASP A 156 -0.60 -2.16 -26.20
C ASP A 156 -0.99 -1.11 -27.26
N ASN A 157 -1.54 0.03 -26.84
CA ASN A 157 -1.84 1.15 -27.75
C ASN A 157 -0.56 1.73 -28.38
N ALA A 158 0.53 1.81 -27.62
CA ALA A 158 1.82 2.24 -28.14
C ALA A 158 2.41 1.25 -29.16
N ILE A 159 2.21 -0.05 -28.97
CA ILE A 159 2.58 -1.09 -29.94
C ILE A 159 1.72 -0.96 -31.20
N GLN A 160 0.41 -0.80 -31.08
CA GLN A 160 -0.47 -0.59 -32.24
C GLN A 160 -0.08 0.67 -33.02
N ALA A 161 0.25 1.76 -32.34
CA ALA A 161 0.75 2.98 -32.96
C ALA A 161 2.01 2.72 -33.79
N ARG A 162 2.99 1.95 -33.26
CA ARG A 162 4.21 1.59 -34.00
C ARG A 162 3.92 0.73 -35.23
N LEU A 163 3.06 -0.29 -35.09
CA LEU A 163 2.65 -1.14 -36.22
C LEU A 163 1.99 -0.32 -37.33
N CYS A 164 1.16 0.67 -36.98
CA CYS A 164 0.52 1.55 -37.94
C CYS A 164 1.51 2.46 -38.69
N ILE A 165 2.69 2.74 -38.12
CA ILE A 165 3.79 3.44 -38.81
C ILE A 165 4.51 2.51 -39.77
N ASP A 166 4.86 1.31 -39.31
CA ASP A 166 5.54 0.33 -40.15
C ASP A 166 4.68 -0.02 -41.38
N GLN A 167 3.37 -0.16 -41.16
CA GLN A 167 2.39 -0.39 -42.22
C GLN A 167 2.01 0.86 -43.02
N ALA A 168 2.35 2.08 -42.56
CA ALA A 168 2.15 3.31 -43.35
C ALA A 168 2.96 3.33 -44.65
N THR A 169 3.97 2.46 -44.77
CA THR A 169 4.69 2.22 -46.02
C THR A 169 3.87 1.41 -47.03
N VAL A 170 2.84 0.70 -46.58
CA VAL A 170 1.95 -0.18 -47.37
C VAL A 170 0.55 0.46 -47.56
N PHE A 171 0.12 1.30 -46.63
CA PHE A 171 -1.16 2.03 -46.67
C PHE A 171 -1.03 3.48 -47.18
N THR A 172 -2.16 4.12 -47.51
CA THR A 172 -2.18 5.58 -47.72
C THR A 172 -1.84 6.31 -46.42
N SER A 173 -1.15 7.44 -46.53
CA SER A 173 -0.74 8.26 -45.37
C SER A 173 -1.89 8.63 -44.42
N LEU A 174 -3.12 8.61 -44.93
CA LEU A 174 -4.35 8.93 -44.20
C LEU A 174 -4.79 7.83 -43.21
N SER A 175 -4.72 6.56 -43.59
CA SER A 175 -5.16 5.47 -42.70
C SER A 175 -4.16 5.23 -41.57
N ALA A 176 -2.87 5.42 -41.84
CA ALA A 176 -1.83 5.43 -40.81
C ALA A 176 -2.06 6.56 -39.79
N ALA A 177 -2.34 7.78 -40.27
CA ALA A 177 -2.63 8.92 -39.40
C ALA A 177 -3.89 8.70 -38.53
N ALA A 178 -4.95 8.13 -39.09
CA ALA A 178 -6.17 7.81 -38.34
C ALA A 178 -5.94 6.74 -37.25
N CYS A 179 -5.15 5.70 -37.54
CA CYS A 179 -4.79 4.71 -36.54
C CYS A 179 -3.98 5.32 -35.38
N LEU A 180 -3.01 6.18 -35.71
CA LEU A 180 -2.14 6.82 -34.73
C LEU A 180 -2.91 7.78 -33.81
N ALA A 181 -3.80 8.61 -34.36
CA ALA A 181 -4.67 9.47 -33.57
C ALA A 181 -5.59 8.66 -32.64
N LYS A 182 -6.10 7.51 -33.10
CA LYS A 182 -6.92 6.62 -32.26
C LYS A 182 -6.11 6.03 -31.11
N ALA A 183 -4.90 5.55 -31.35
CA ALA A 183 -4.02 5.00 -30.32
C ALA A 183 -3.66 6.04 -29.25
N GLU A 184 -3.40 7.29 -29.64
CA GLU A 184 -3.16 8.39 -28.70
C GLU A 184 -4.39 8.72 -27.86
N ILE A 185 -5.56 8.93 -28.50
CA ILE A 185 -6.80 9.24 -27.79
C ILE A 185 -7.16 8.15 -26.79
N LEU A 186 -7.01 6.88 -27.18
CA LEU A 186 -7.25 5.74 -26.28
C LEU A 186 -6.23 5.72 -25.14
N SER A 187 -4.95 5.97 -25.41
CA SER A 187 -3.91 6.03 -24.37
C SER A 187 -4.16 7.16 -23.36
N ASP A 188 -4.53 8.34 -23.84
CA ASP A 188 -4.85 9.49 -23.00
C ASP A 188 -6.12 9.25 -22.18
N LEU A 189 -7.15 8.65 -22.80
CA LEU A 189 -8.39 8.30 -22.11
C LEU A 189 -8.11 7.29 -21.00
N VAL A 190 -7.42 6.19 -21.33
CA VAL A 190 -7.08 5.11 -20.39
C VAL A 190 -6.17 5.65 -19.28
N TYR A 191 -5.18 6.50 -19.59
CA TYR A 191 -4.38 7.19 -18.58
C TYR A 191 -5.27 8.06 -17.69
N ALA A 192 -6.18 8.86 -18.25
CA ALA A 192 -7.05 9.74 -17.49
C ALA A 192 -8.06 8.98 -16.60
N VAL A 193 -8.48 7.76 -16.94
CA VAL A 193 -9.35 6.95 -16.08
C VAL A 193 -8.61 6.02 -15.12
N GLY A 194 -7.37 5.65 -15.42
CA GLY A 194 -6.51 4.82 -14.57
C GLY A 194 -5.52 5.68 -13.74
N PRO A 195 -4.20 5.68 -14.02
CA PRO A 195 -3.15 6.38 -13.28
C PRO A 195 -3.44 7.86 -13.05
N GLY A 196 -4.02 8.54 -14.05
CA GLY A 196 -4.41 9.95 -13.97
C GLY A 196 -5.54 10.25 -12.99
N LYS A 197 -6.25 9.21 -12.52
CA LYS A 197 -7.26 9.26 -11.45
C LYS A 197 -6.82 8.57 -10.16
N ILE A 198 -5.69 7.86 -10.15
CA ILE A 198 -5.16 7.27 -8.91
C ILE A 198 -4.83 8.42 -7.96
N GLU A 199 -5.65 8.58 -6.93
CA GLU A 199 -5.49 9.63 -5.94
C GLU A 199 -4.47 9.19 -4.89
N LEU A 200 -3.18 9.27 -5.22
CA LEU A 200 -2.10 8.84 -4.33
C LEU A 200 -2.10 9.60 -2.98
N ARG A 201 -2.66 10.82 -2.95
CA ARG A 201 -2.86 11.60 -1.72
C ARG A 201 -3.87 10.97 -0.76
N SER A 202 -4.98 10.42 -1.25
CA SER A 202 -5.96 9.78 -0.38
C SER A 202 -5.40 8.49 0.21
N HIS A 203 -4.53 7.78 -0.52
CA HIS A 203 -3.84 6.60 0.03
C HIS A 203 -2.75 6.92 1.04
N ALA A 204 -2.02 8.02 0.88
CA ALA A 204 -1.16 8.50 1.96
C ALA A 204 -1.97 8.74 3.24
N SER A 205 -3.18 9.32 3.11
CA SER A 205 -4.10 9.47 4.25
C SER A 205 -4.62 8.14 4.78
N ASP A 206 -4.90 7.15 3.92
CA ASP A 206 -5.30 5.79 4.34
C ASP A 206 -4.20 5.12 5.17
N ILE A 207 -2.92 5.34 4.84
CA ILE A 207 -1.78 4.81 5.60
C ILE A 207 -1.69 5.47 6.98
N GLU A 208 -1.88 6.78 7.07
CA GLU A 208 -1.90 7.48 8.36
C GLU A 208 -3.07 7.02 9.24
N GLU A 209 -4.26 6.86 8.66
CA GLU A 209 -5.40 6.28 9.38
C GLU A 209 -5.11 4.83 9.79
N PHE A 210 -4.48 4.02 8.93
CA PHE A 210 -4.04 2.67 9.28
C PHE A 210 -3.09 2.68 10.49
N LYS A 211 -2.08 3.55 10.53
CA LYS A 211 -1.18 3.71 11.68
C LYS A 211 -1.96 4.07 12.95
N LYS A 212 -2.92 4.99 12.86
CA LYS A 212 -3.77 5.39 13.99
C LYS A 212 -4.66 4.24 14.47
N GLN A 213 -5.22 3.46 13.56
CA GLN A 213 -6.02 2.27 13.88
C GLN A 213 -5.16 1.20 14.58
N LEU A 214 -3.91 0.99 14.11
CA LEU A 214 -2.95 0.11 14.78
C LEU A 214 -2.65 0.58 16.22
N GLN A 215 -2.42 1.88 16.42
CA GLN A 215 -2.24 2.44 17.77
C GLN A 215 -3.50 2.25 18.64
N THR A 216 -4.69 2.41 18.06
CA THR A 216 -5.96 2.21 18.76
C THR A 216 -6.15 0.75 19.17
N CYS A 217 -5.76 -0.21 18.33
CA CYS A 217 -5.77 -1.64 18.70
C CYS A 217 -4.93 -1.90 19.97
N ARG A 218 -3.89 -1.10 20.23
CA ARG A 218 -2.96 -1.25 21.35
C ARG A 218 -3.41 -0.50 22.62
N ALA A 219 -3.77 0.78 22.46
CA ALA A 219 -3.87 1.74 23.58
C ALA A 219 -4.85 1.32 24.67
N GLY A 220 -6.01 0.75 24.31
CA GLY A 220 -7.01 0.32 25.29
C GLY A 220 -6.65 -0.95 26.06
N MET A 221 -5.78 -1.80 25.50
CA MET A 221 -5.51 -3.14 26.05
C MET A 221 -4.19 -3.21 26.83
N VAL A 222 -3.16 -2.49 26.40
CA VAL A 222 -1.83 -2.51 27.05
C VAL A 222 -1.83 -1.80 28.40
N ASP A 223 -2.47 -0.64 28.52
CA ASP A 223 -2.45 0.14 29.76
C ASP A 223 -3.24 -0.55 30.89
N ASP A 224 -4.40 -1.13 30.56
CA ASP A 224 -5.21 -1.91 31.51
C ASP A 224 -4.47 -3.17 31.99
N MET A 225 -3.76 -3.85 31.09
CA MET A 225 -2.97 -5.03 31.44
C MET A 225 -1.73 -4.69 32.28
N ARG A 226 -1.04 -3.58 32.01
CA ARG A 226 0.10 -3.14 32.83
C ARG A 226 -0.34 -2.83 34.25
N ALA A 227 -1.44 -2.10 34.42
CA ALA A 227 -1.98 -1.77 35.74
C ALA A 227 -2.40 -3.04 36.52
N LYS A 228 -3.10 -3.97 35.87
CA LYS A 228 -3.53 -5.24 36.47
C LYS A 228 -2.36 -6.16 36.79
N SER A 229 -1.30 -6.14 35.98
CA SER A 229 -0.10 -6.91 36.24
C SER A 229 0.64 -6.45 37.49
N HIS A 230 0.82 -5.13 37.68
CA HIS A 230 1.43 -4.60 38.90
C HIS A 230 0.60 -4.95 40.14
N TYR A 231 -0.72 -4.86 40.06
CA TYR A 231 -1.59 -5.22 41.17
C TYR A 231 -1.47 -6.72 41.53
N MET A 232 -1.36 -7.59 40.53
CA MET A 232 -1.22 -9.03 40.77
C MET A 232 0.13 -9.40 41.37
N ASP A 233 1.21 -8.75 40.93
CA ASP A 233 2.54 -8.92 41.52
C ASP A 233 2.51 -8.62 43.03
N ILE A 234 1.88 -7.51 43.42
CA ILE A 234 1.68 -7.16 44.84
C ILE A 234 0.94 -8.28 45.59
N GLN A 235 -0.18 -8.79 45.04
CA GLN A 235 -0.95 -9.85 45.70
C GLN A 235 -0.20 -11.18 45.86
N VAL A 236 0.70 -11.49 44.93
CA VAL A 236 1.54 -12.69 44.96
C VAL A 236 2.63 -12.52 45.99
N GLN A 237 3.30 -11.37 46.01
CA GLN A 237 4.31 -11.05 47.02
C GLN A 237 3.71 -11.08 48.43
N GLU A 238 2.56 -10.44 48.64
CA GLU A 238 1.82 -10.48 49.93
C GLU A 238 1.49 -11.92 50.34
N CYS A 239 1.02 -12.76 49.41
CA CYS A 239 0.74 -14.16 49.68
C CYS A 239 1.98 -14.94 50.14
N ILE A 240 3.12 -14.71 49.49
CA ILE A 240 4.37 -15.40 49.85
C ILE A 240 4.88 -14.92 51.21
N PHE A 241 4.82 -13.61 51.50
CA PHE A 241 5.16 -13.07 52.81
C PHE A 241 4.29 -13.64 53.93
N ASP A 242 2.98 -13.76 53.70
CA ASP A 242 2.04 -14.37 54.65
C ASP A 242 2.37 -15.84 54.92
N LYS A 243 2.78 -16.59 53.89
CA LYS A 243 3.19 -17.99 54.06
C LYS A 243 4.50 -18.12 54.84
N ILE A 244 5.51 -17.32 54.49
CA ILE A 244 6.79 -17.30 55.21
C ILE A 244 6.54 -16.99 56.69
N SER A 245 5.74 -15.96 57.00
CA SER A 245 5.49 -15.52 58.38
C SER A 245 4.69 -16.53 59.23
N LYS A 246 4.01 -17.50 58.62
CA LYS A 246 3.28 -18.57 59.34
C LYS A 246 4.11 -19.83 59.56
N GLU A 247 5.16 -20.03 58.76
CA GLU A 247 6.02 -21.22 58.80
C GLU A 247 7.36 -20.98 59.55
N THR A 248 7.70 -19.72 59.86
CA THR A 248 8.79 -19.31 60.78
C THR A 248 8.26 -18.77 62.10
#